data_AF-A0A0D2P4L8-F1
#
_entry.id   AF-A0A0D2P4L8-F1
#
_cell.length_a   1.000
_cell.length_b   1.000
_cell.length_c   1.000
_cell.angle_alpha   90.00
_cell.angle_beta   90.00
_cell.angle_gamma   90.00
#
_symmetry.space_group_name_H-M   'P 1'
#
loop_
_entity.id
_entity.type
_entity.pdbx_description
1 polymer ?
#
loop_
_entity_poly.entity_id
_entity_poly.type
_entity_poly.pdbx_seq_one_letter_code
_entity_poly.pdbx_strand_id
1 'polypeptide(L)'
;MARIARDQVVQPVLGGVNGDAINGTQDEEQHSQAQVDPGAEIARLKRRLAASQDEVKELTQGKVKKPPTTVTMGRAIRRLLQKGANDARSDDVRRIKEEIALWLNLAHAPNPPLNTKSRSDRGLHNDITGRLLCPIEYDWDDEL
;
A
#
# COMPACT_ATOMS: atom_id res chain seq x y z
N MET A 1 -24.37 -50.78 -88.34
CA MET A 1 -24.90 -52.14 -88.56
C MET A 1 -24.70 -52.93 -87.28
N ALA A 2 -25.80 -53.28 -86.61
CA ALA A 2 -25.81 -54.12 -85.42
C ALA A 2 -25.93 -55.61 -85.79
N ARG A 3 -25.27 -56.50 -85.04
CA ARG A 3 -25.58 -57.92 -84.74
C ARG A 3 -24.42 -58.49 -83.89
N ILE A 4 -24.58 -58.70 -82.58
CA ILE A 4 -25.17 -59.84 -81.86
C ILE A 4 -24.17 -60.98 -81.55
N ALA A 5 -24.21 -61.39 -80.27
CA ALA A 5 -23.87 -62.69 -79.63
C ALA A 5 -22.53 -62.76 -78.87
N ARG A 6 -22.41 -63.40 -77.69
CA ARG A 6 -23.35 -64.03 -76.73
C ARG A 6 -22.53 -64.38 -75.45
N ASP A 7 -23.20 -64.34 -74.30
CA ASP A 7 -22.96 -65.01 -73.00
C ASP A 7 -21.69 -65.83 -72.70
N GLN A 8 -21.07 -65.52 -71.56
CA GLN A 8 -20.73 -66.47 -70.47
C GLN A 8 -20.96 -65.74 -69.12
N VAL A 9 -22.02 -66.04 -68.35
CA VAL A 9 -22.19 -67.15 -67.38
C VAL A 9 -21.37 -66.90 -66.08
N VAL A 10 -21.97 -66.26 -65.05
CA VAL A 10 -22.63 -66.83 -63.84
C VAL A 10 -21.69 -66.93 -62.62
N GLN A 11 -21.93 -66.10 -61.59
CA GLN A 11 -21.70 -66.44 -60.17
C GLN A 11 -22.82 -67.39 -59.71
N PRO A 12 -22.71 -68.23 -58.64
CA PRO A 12 -23.16 -67.77 -57.29
C PRO A 12 -22.52 -68.57 -56.09
N VAL A 13 -22.31 -68.02 -54.88
CA VAL A 13 -23.22 -67.98 -53.68
C VAL A 13 -23.18 -69.23 -52.76
N LEU A 14 -22.89 -68.93 -51.47
CA LEU A 14 -23.34 -69.54 -50.21
C LEU A 14 -22.88 -70.94 -49.75
N GLY A 15 -22.55 -70.98 -48.45
CA GLY A 15 -22.58 -72.18 -47.59
C GLY A 15 -21.41 -72.16 -46.59
N GLY A 16 -21.58 -72.14 -45.27
CA GLY A 16 -22.78 -72.36 -44.47
C GLY A 16 -22.54 -72.01 -43.00
N VAL A 17 -23.65 -71.93 -42.29
CA VAL A 17 -23.80 -71.70 -40.84
C VAL A 17 -23.83 -73.01 -40.06
N ASN A 18 -23.73 -72.86 -38.73
CA ASN A 18 -24.02 -73.79 -37.62
C ASN A 18 -22.80 -74.60 -37.14
N GLY A 19 -22.40 -74.58 -35.87
CA GLY A 19 -23.03 -74.06 -34.66
C GLY A 19 -22.76 -75.08 -33.55
N ASP A 20 -22.23 -74.66 -32.42
CA ASP A 20 -22.40 -75.40 -31.17
C ASP A 20 -22.41 -74.42 -29.99
N ALA A 21 -23.51 -74.52 -29.24
CA ALA A 21 -23.77 -73.82 -28.01
C ALA A 21 -22.77 -74.27 -26.93
N ILE A 22 -22.43 -73.38 -25.99
CA ILE A 22 -22.85 -73.51 -24.59
C ILE A 22 -22.28 -72.40 -23.70
N ASN A 23 -23.21 -71.88 -22.91
CA ASN A 23 -23.08 -71.25 -21.60
C ASN A 23 -22.46 -69.85 -21.47
N GLY A 24 -23.37 -68.89 -21.27
CA GLY A 24 -23.06 -67.67 -20.55
C GLY A 24 -22.73 -67.98 -19.10
N THR A 25 -21.70 -67.31 -18.61
CA THR A 25 -21.53 -67.01 -17.19
C THR A 25 -20.96 -65.60 -17.16
N GLN A 26 -21.87 -64.63 -17.23
CA GLN A 26 -21.66 -63.40 -16.48
C GLN A 26 -21.60 -63.85 -15.02
N ASP A 27 -20.55 -63.47 -14.28
CA ASP A 27 -20.63 -63.19 -12.85
C ASP A 27 -19.29 -62.62 -12.33
N GLU A 28 -19.36 -61.33 -12.01
CA GLU A 28 -18.69 -60.64 -10.90
C GLU A 28 -17.18 -60.34 -10.96
N GLU A 29 -16.81 -59.34 -11.77
CA GLU A 29 -15.84 -58.36 -11.29
C GLU A 29 -16.47 -57.56 -10.14
N GLN A 30 -16.15 -57.94 -8.90
CA GLN A 30 -16.44 -57.11 -7.72
C GLN A 30 -15.55 -55.87 -7.74
N HIS A 31 -15.92 -54.89 -8.57
CA HIS A 31 -15.52 -53.52 -8.38
C HIS A 31 -16.45 -52.93 -7.33
N SER A 32 -16.01 -52.95 -6.06
CA SER A 32 -16.70 -52.26 -4.98
C SER A 32 -16.69 -50.75 -5.25
N GLN A 33 -17.66 -50.27 -6.03
CA GLN A 33 -17.97 -48.86 -6.13
C GLN A 33 -18.55 -48.46 -4.77
N ALA A 34 -17.71 -47.90 -3.90
CA ALA A 34 -18.18 -47.20 -2.73
C ALA A 34 -19.13 -46.10 -3.22
N GLN A 35 -20.43 -46.33 -3.06
CA GLN A 35 -21.47 -45.35 -3.38
C GLN A 35 -21.27 -44.20 -2.40
N VAL A 36 -20.54 -43.16 -2.85
CA VAL A 36 -20.32 -41.95 -2.08
C VAL A 36 -21.69 -41.33 -1.85
N ASP A 37 -22.18 -41.35 -0.61
CA ASP A 37 -23.44 -40.71 -0.23
C ASP A 37 -23.42 -39.26 -0.75
N PRO A 38 -24.34 -38.88 -1.65
CA PRO A 38 -24.39 -37.52 -2.20
C PRO A 38 -24.45 -36.46 -1.10
N GLY A 39 -25.09 -36.77 0.03
CA GLY A 39 -25.14 -35.89 1.20
C GLY A 39 -23.77 -35.64 1.82
N ALA A 40 -22.99 -36.71 2.02
CA ALA A 40 -21.63 -36.65 2.53
C ALA A 40 -20.66 -35.87 1.61
N GLU A 41 -20.77 -36.04 0.29
CA GLU A 41 -19.94 -35.29 -0.67
C GLU A 41 -20.35 -33.82 -0.71
N ILE A 42 -21.65 -33.50 -0.67
CA ILE A 42 -22.13 -32.11 -0.54
C ILE A 42 -21.60 -31.46 0.74
N ALA A 43 -21.60 -32.17 1.87
CA ALA A 43 -21.07 -31.67 3.13
C ALA A 43 -19.54 -31.44 3.08
N ARG A 44 -18.80 -32.29 2.37
CA ARG A 44 -17.36 -32.12 2.13
C ARG A 44 -17.08 -30.90 1.25
N LEU A 45 -17.82 -30.76 0.15
CA LEU A 45 -17.68 -29.64 -0.77
C LEU A 45 -18.06 -28.31 -0.12
N LYS A 46 -19.12 -28.28 0.70
CA LYS A 46 -19.50 -27.09 1.49
C LYS A 46 -18.40 -26.69 2.48
N ARG A 47 -17.77 -27.66 3.16
CA ARG A 47 -16.63 -27.38 4.06
C ARG A 47 -15.41 -26.83 3.32
N ARG A 48 -15.08 -27.38 2.15
CA ARG A 48 -14.01 -26.84 1.29
C ARG A 48 -14.32 -25.43 0.80
N LEU A 49 -15.56 -25.19 0.38
CA LEU A 49 -15.98 -23.86 -0.08
C LEU A 49 -15.89 -22.82 1.05
N ALA A 50 -16.35 -23.16 2.26
CA ALA A 50 -16.22 -22.29 3.42
C ALA A 50 -14.75 -21.98 3.75
N ALA A 51 -13.89 -23.00 3.78
CA ALA A 51 -12.46 -22.83 4.02
C ALA A 51 -11.79 -21.93 2.97
N SER A 52 -12.07 -22.15 1.68
CA SER A 52 -11.55 -21.28 0.60
C SER A 52 -12.14 -19.87 0.63
N GLN A 53 -13.40 -19.70 1.04
CA GLN A 53 -14.00 -18.38 1.22
C GLN A 53 -13.36 -17.61 2.37
N ASP A 54 -13.03 -18.27 3.47
CA ASP A 54 -12.35 -17.64 4.61
C ASP A 54 -10.90 -17.31 4.26
N GLU A 55 -10.20 -18.16 3.50
CA GLU A 55 -8.87 -17.84 2.96
C GLU A 55 -8.90 -16.61 2.03
N VAL A 56 -9.90 -16.52 1.14
CA VAL A 56 -10.08 -15.34 0.27
C VAL A 56 -10.45 -14.09 1.09
N LYS A 57 -11.26 -14.21 2.15
CA LYS A 57 -11.54 -13.09 3.06
C LYS A 57 -10.29 -12.63 3.80
N GLU A 58 -9.46 -13.54 4.29
CA GLU A 58 -8.21 -13.19 4.96
C GLU A 58 -7.23 -12.51 3.99
N LEU A 59 -7.12 -13.02 2.76
CA LEU A 59 -6.29 -12.40 1.71
C LEU A 59 -6.81 -11.01 1.29
N THR A 60 -8.12 -10.79 1.32
CA THR A 60 -8.76 -9.50 0.98
C THR A 60 -8.86 -8.53 2.15
N GLN A 61 -8.72 -9.00 3.39
CA GLN A 61 -8.63 -8.17 4.61
C GLN A 61 -7.28 -7.46 4.77
N GLY A 62 -6.28 -7.84 3.96
CA GLY A 62 -5.07 -7.04 3.78
C GLY A 62 -5.47 -5.64 3.30
N LYS A 63 -5.47 -4.66 4.20
CA LYS A 63 -5.74 -3.24 3.91
C LYS A 63 -4.91 -2.81 2.70
N VAL A 64 -5.49 -2.82 1.51
CA VAL A 64 -4.91 -2.17 0.33
C VAL A 64 -4.91 -0.69 0.68
N LYS A 65 -3.77 -0.18 1.13
CA LYS A 65 -3.57 1.26 1.32
C LYS A 65 -3.79 1.87 -0.05
N LYS A 66 -4.96 2.49 -0.25
CA LYS A 66 -5.30 3.20 -1.50
C LYS A 66 -4.09 4.05 -1.86
N PRO A 67 -3.59 4.00 -3.10
CA PRO A 67 -2.44 4.79 -3.48
C PRO A 67 -2.72 6.24 -3.12
N PRO A 68 -1.76 6.95 -2.51
CA PRO A 68 -1.98 8.32 -2.07
C PRO A 68 -2.45 9.14 -3.26
N THR A 69 -3.69 9.63 -3.19
CA THR A 69 -4.27 10.44 -4.25
C THR A 69 -3.43 11.70 -4.47
N THR A 70 -3.43 12.27 -5.69
CA THR A 70 -2.67 13.49 -6.03
C THR A 70 -2.91 14.63 -5.04
N VAL A 71 -4.12 14.74 -4.50
CA VAL A 71 -4.49 15.71 -3.45
C VAL A 71 -3.77 15.44 -2.13
N THR A 72 -3.61 14.18 -1.73
CA THR A 72 -2.84 13.78 -0.54
C THR A 72 -1.35 14.12 -0.72
N MET A 73 -0.79 13.88 -1.90
CA MET A 73 0.60 14.22 -2.22
C MET A 73 0.82 15.74 -2.22
N GLY A 74 -0.08 16.52 -2.85
CA GLY A 74 0.00 17.98 -2.83
C GLY A 74 -0.09 18.58 -1.42
N ARG A 75 -0.93 17.99 -0.55
CA ARG A 75 -1.02 18.38 0.87
C ARG A 75 0.26 18.03 1.64
N ALA A 76 0.86 16.87 1.36
CA ALA A 76 2.13 16.46 1.96
C ALA A 76 3.27 17.41 1.56
N ILE A 77 3.40 17.72 0.27
CA ILE A 77 4.40 18.66 -0.25
C ILE A 77 4.25 20.03 0.39
N ARG A 78 3.02 20.58 0.42
CA ARG A 78 2.75 21.88 1.07
C ARG A 78 3.22 21.90 2.53
N ARG A 79 2.94 20.84 3.30
CA ARG A 79 3.38 20.74 4.70
C ARG A 79 4.89 20.70 4.83
N LEU A 80 5.57 19.94 3.97
CA LEU A 80 7.03 19.86 3.98
C LEU A 80 7.68 21.20 3.63
N LEU A 81 7.17 21.91 2.62
CA LEU A 81 7.63 23.24 2.25
C LEU A 81 7.42 24.23 3.40
N GLN A 82 6.23 24.24 4.00
CA GLN A 82 5.95 25.13 5.12
C GLN A 82 6.84 24.82 6.34
N LYS A 83 7.09 23.54 6.62
CA LYS A 83 8.00 23.10 7.67
C LYS A 83 9.42 23.59 7.38
N GLY A 84 9.95 23.32 6.20
CA GLY A 84 11.29 23.77 5.81
C GLY A 84 11.47 25.29 5.90
N ALA A 85 10.47 26.05 5.42
CA ALA A 85 10.49 27.51 5.51
C ALA A 85 10.47 28.02 6.97
N ASN A 86 9.69 27.37 7.84
CA ASN A 86 9.65 27.72 9.26
C ASN A 86 10.93 27.32 9.99
N ASP A 87 11.49 26.14 9.68
CA ASP A 87 12.74 25.64 10.28
C ASP A 87 13.92 26.54 9.92
N ALA A 88 14.05 26.94 8.64
CA ALA A 88 15.09 27.86 8.18
C ALA A 88 15.01 29.21 8.91
N ARG A 89 13.82 29.83 8.92
CA ARG A 89 13.59 31.11 9.63
C ARG A 89 13.92 31.00 11.12
N SER A 90 13.52 29.89 11.74
CA SER A 90 13.77 29.64 13.15
C SER A 90 15.27 29.52 13.45
N ASP A 91 16.02 28.79 12.61
CA ASP A 91 17.46 28.64 12.77
C ASP A 91 18.20 29.96 12.55
N ASP A 92 17.83 30.74 11.52
CA ASP A 92 18.42 32.07 11.27
C ASP A 92 18.23 32.99 12.48
N VAL A 93 17.00 33.10 12.99
CA VAL A 93 16.69 33.92 14.17
C VAL A 93 17.42 33.41 15.40
N ARG A 94 17.56 32.09 15.57
CA ARG A 94 18.30 31.50 16.70
C ARG A 94 19.77 31.90 16.67
N ARG A 95 20.43 31.76 15.52
CA ARG A 95 21.86 32.08 15.34
C ARG A 95 22.12 33.57 15.53
N ILE A 96 21.37 34.42 14.83
CA ILE A 96 21.54 35.89 14.93
C ILE A 96 21.33 36.38 16.37
N LYS A 97 20.33 35.84 17.07
CA LYS A 97 20.05 36.17 18.48
C LYS A 97 21.22 35.85 19.42
N GLU A 98 21.91 34.74 19.18
CA GLU A 98 23.08 34.31 19.98
C GLU A 98 24.28 35.22 19.69
N GLU A 99 24.56 35.49 18.41
CA GLU A 99 25.66 36.36 17.98
C GLU A 99 25.49 37.81 18.45
N ILE A 100 24.29 38.39 18.34
CA ILE A 100 24.03 39.75 18.81
C ILE A 100 24.24 39.85 20.32
N ALA A 101 23.77 38.86 21.10
CA ALA A 101 23.96 38.87 22.55
C ALA A 101 25.45 38.74 22.92
N LEU A 102 26.20 37.91 22.20
CA LEU A 102 27.65 37.80 22.39
C LEU A 102 28.35 39.13 22.08
N TRP A 103 28.03 39.75 20.94
CA TRP A 103 28.58 41.04 20.54
C TRP A 103 28.27 42.13 21.58
N LEU A 104 27.02 42.23 22.06
CA LEU A 104 26.62 43.19 23.08
C LEU A 104 27.38 42.97 24.40
N ASN A 105 27.58 41.71 24.79
CA ASN A 105 28.35 41.38 25.99
C ASN A 105 29.81 41.86 25.90
N LEU A 106 30.41 41.78 24.71
CA LEU A 106 31.78 42.23 24.47
C LEU A 106 31.89 43.75 24.33
N ALA A 107 30.93 44.38 23.65
CA ALA A 107 30.99 45.81 23.32
C ALA A 107 30.54 46.72 24.46
N HIS A 108 29.53 46.31 25.24
CA HIS A 108 28.89 47.15 26.25
C HIS A 108 29.03 46.62 27.68
N ALA A 109 29.55 45.39 27.87
CA ALA A 109 29.74 44.76 29.18
C ALA A 109 28.54 44.94 30.16
N PRO A 110 27.30 44.59 29.76
CA PRO A 110 26.14 44.67 30.62
C PRO A 110 26.32 43.85 31.91
N ASN A 111 25.76 44.35 33.01
CA ASN A 111 25.77 43.68 34.31
C ASN A 111 24.33 43.48 34.81
N PRO A 112 23.81 42.23 34.86
CA PRO A 112 24.48 40.99 34.49
C PRO A 112 24.65 40.83 32.96
N PRO A 113 25.64 40.03 32.50
CA PRO A 113 25.80 39.74 31.08
C PRO A 113 24.55 39.12 30.46
N LEU A 114 24.23 39.50 29.22
CA LEU A 114 23.09 38.96 28.50
C LEU A 114 23.27 37.47 28.24
N ASN A 115 22.22 36.69 28.49
CA ASN A 115 22.24 35.28 28.16
C ASN A 115 22.07 35.08 26.64
N THR A 116 23.08 34.51 25.98
CA THR A 116 23.05 34.30 24.52
C THR A 116 21.92 33.36 24.08
N LYS A 117 21.51 32.43 24.94
CA LYS A 117 20.48 31.42 24.64
C LYS A 117 19.06 31.88 25.02
N SER A 118 18.89 32.74 26.03
CA SER A 118 17.57 33.17 26.54
C SER A 118 17.15 34.53 26.01
N ARG A 119 15.84 34.74 25.76
CA ARG A 119 15.27 36.05 25.36
C ARG A 119 14.97 37.03 26.49
N SER A 120 15.12 36.60 27.73
CA SER A 120 14.89 37.45 28.91
C SER A 120 15.90 38.59 29.05
N ASP A 121 15.51 39.61 29.80
CA ASP A 121 16.40 40.68 30.31
C ASP A 121 17.14 41.46 29.21
N ARG A 122 16.46 41.68 28.08
CA ARG A 122 16.94 42.48 26.94
C ARG A 122 15.80 43.21 26.24
N GLY A 123 16.15 43.99 25.22
CA GLY A 123 15.23 44.91 24.55
C GLY A 123 14.96 46.11 25.46
N LEU A 124 13.71 46.55 25.53
CA LEU A 124 13.29 47.69 26.36
C LEU A 124 13.34 47.42 27.88
N HIS A 125 13.51 46.18 28.31
CA HIS A 125 13.60 45.81 29.73
C HIS A 125 15.01 45.90 30.31
N ASN A 126 15.99 46.32 29.51
CA ASN A 126 17.39 46.43 29.92
C ASN A 126 17.93 47.75 29.39
N ASP A 127 18.58 48.52 30.25
CA ASP A 127 19.00 49.90 29.93
C ASP A 127 19.91 49.98 28.71
N ILE A 128 20.87 49.06 28.58
CA ILE A 128 21.82 49.07 27.46
C ILE A 128 21.10 48.76 26.15
N THR A 129 20.34 47.66 26.10
CA THR A 129 19.63 47.30 24.86
C THR A 129 18.44 48.20 24.56
N GLY A 130 17.86 48.82 25.59
CA GLY A 130 16.78 49.79 25.50
C GLY A 130 17.28 51.07 24.84
N ARG A 131 18.40 51.63 25.33
CA ARG A 131 19.10 52.76 24.71
C ARG A 131 19.40 52.52 23.23
N LEU A 132 19.91 51.34 22.88
CA LEU A 132 20.23 51.00 21.48
C LEU A 132 19.01 50.85 20.57
N LEU A 133 17.84 50.56 21.13
CA LEU A 133 16.57 50.46 20.40
C LEU A 133 15.75 51.75 20.45
N CYS A 134 16.16 52.72 21.26
CA CYS A 134 15.46 53.99 21.41
C CYS A 134 15.42 54.70 20.05
N PRO A 135 14.23 55.08 19.55
CA PRO A 135 14.13 55.87 18.33
C PRO A 135 14.84 57.22 18.51
N ILE A 136 15.32 57.79 17.41
CA ILE A 136 16.11 59.02 17.43
C ILE A 136 15.32 60.24 17.94
N GLU A 137 13.99 60.19 17.86
CA GLU A 137 13.09 61.24 18.33
C GLU A 137 12.94 61.25 19.86
N TYR A 138 13.42 60.22 20.56
CA TYR A 138 13.32 60.09 22.00
C TYR A 138 14.71 59.99 22.64
N ASP A 139 14.90 60.66 23.77
CA ASP A 139 16.04 60.41 24.64
C ASP A 139 15.67 59.33 25.66
N TRP A 140 16.53 58.32 25.80
CA TRP A 140 16.34 57.28 26.81
C TRP A 140 16.60 57.81 28.22
N ASP A 141 17.46 58.82 28.35
CA ASP A 141 17.85 59.39 29.64
C ASP A 141 16.95 60.57 30.06
N ASP A 142 15.88 60.86 29.30
CA ASP A 142 14.86 61.83 29.69
C ASP A 142 14.08 61.32 30.91
N GLU A 143 14.23 62.01 32.05
CA GLU A 143 13.41 61.79 33.23
C GLU A 143 12.00 62.39 33.02
N LEU A 144 10.95 61.59 33.25
CA LEU A 144 9.55 62.02 33.24
C LEU A 144 9.18 62.90 34.44
#